data_AF-A0A2W0A8R1-F1
#
_entry.id   AF-A0A2W0A8R1-F1
#
_cell.length_a   1.000
_cell.length_b   1.000
_cell.length_c   1.000
_cell.angle_alpha   90.00
_cell.angle_beta   90.00
_cell.angle_gamma   90.00
#
_symmetry.space_group_name_H-M   'P 1'
#
loop_
_entity.id
_entity.type
_entity.pdbx_description
1 polymer ?
#
loop_
_entity_poly.entity_id
_entity_poly.type
_entity_poly.pdbx_seq_one_letter_code
_entity_poly.pdbx_strand_id
1 'polypeptide(L)'
;MKMKIYIYVLCSLLLGISVSAQTPSEKRWIHRLMAAPVSQIDSTLPAQPFDAWLKGLVRPEEPVYEVNDCGERNGSPDERGKEFPLCVNVTAKISSLRKADLTFVVGTYVVPRNSKRKAQEKPAAKIELFYGEVGPSDPRSKQPTMKVERLSDVLKYVKN
;
A
#
# COMPACT_ATOMS: atom_id res chain seq x y z
N MET A 1 42.50 -37.14 23.36
CA MET A 1 42.10 -36.23 24.46
C MET A 1 42.94 -34.96 24.33
N LYS A 2 42.48 -33.72 24.14
CA LYS A 2 41.20 -32.99 24.34
C LYS A 2 41.15 -31.89 23.25
N MET A 3 40.20 -31.90 22.31
CA MET A 3 39.00 -31.04 22.23
C MET A 3 39.07 -29.65 22.89
N LYS A 4 38.65 -28.64 22.09
CA LYS A 4 38.12 -27.29 22.40
C LYS A 4 39.06 -26.14 22.02
N ILE A 5 38.76 -25.47 20.89
CA ILE A 5 38.62 -24.00 20.67
C ILE A 5 38.14 -23.85 19.21
N TYR A 6 36.90 -24.26 18.97
CA TYR A 6 36.02 -23.63 17.98
C TYR A 6 34.85 -23.11 18.81
N ILE A 7 34.12 -22.10 18.32
CA ILE A 7 33.08 -21.32 19.02
C ILE A 7 33.62 -20.01 19.58
N TYR A 8 34.06 -19.07 18.73
CA TYR A 8 33.99 -17.63 19.05
C TYR A 8 33.80 -16.70 17.84
N VAL A 9 33.43 -17.21 16.64
CA VAL A 9 33.22 -16.34 15.45
C VAL A 9 31.94 -16.70 14.67
N LEU A 10 30.87 -17.10 15.37
CA LEU A 10 29.60 -17.45 14.69
C LEU A 10 28.35 -17.05 15.48
N CYS A 11 28.37 -15.93 16.23
CA CYS A 11 27.22 -15.58 17.08
C CYS A 11 26.95 -14.08 17.29
N SER A 12 27.28 -13.18 16.37
CA SER A 12 26.93 -11.76 16.56
C SER A 12 26.75 -10.96 15.27
N LEU A 13 25.97 -11.46 14.31
CA LEU A 13 25.46 -10.64 13.20
C LEU A 13 24.03 -11.05 12.82
N LEU A 14 23.15 -11.05 13.82
CA LEU A 14 21.69 -10.97 13.64
C LEU A 14 21.24 -9.64 14.23
N LEU A 15 21.72 -8.54 13.66
CA LEU A 15 21.13 -7.22 13.90
C LEU A 15 19.78 -7.21 13.17
N GLY A 16 18.73 -7.11 13.97
CA GLY A 16 17.34 -7.40 13.60
C GLY A 16 16.87 -6.67 12.36
N ILE A 17 16.41 -7.44 11.39
CA ILE A 17 15.46 -6.96 10.41
C ILE A 17 14.13 -6.84 11.16
N SER A 18 13.85 -5.64 11.69
CA SER A 18 12.51 -5.30 12.16
C SER A 18 11.58 -5.22 10.96
N VAL A 19 11.07 -6.36 10.50
CA VAL A 19 9.89 -6.39 9.64
C VAL A 19 8.74 -5.92 10.51
N SER A 20 8.28 -4.68 10.32
CA SER A 20 7.01 -4.23 10.88
C SER A 20 5.90 -5.12 10.33
N ALA A 21 5.43 -6.05 11.15
CA ALA A 21 4.36 -6.94 10.76
C ALA A 21 3.03 -6.17 10.71
N GLN A 22 2.36 -6.20 9.56
CA GLN A 22 1.02 -5.62 9.40
C GLN A 22 0.06 -6.22 10.45
N THR A 23 -0.69 -5.35 11.10
CA THR A 23 -1.71 -5.71 12.08
C THR A 23 -2.87 -6.45 11.40
N PRO A 24 -3.66 -7.26 12.14
CA PRO A 24 -4.85 -7.90 11.58
C PRO A 24 -5.87 -6.91 10.97
N SER A 25 -5.96 -5.69 11.52
CA SER A 25 -6.83 -4.63 10.97
C SER A 25 -6.35 -4.18 9.60
N GLU A 26 -5.05 -3.92 9.47
CA GLU A 26 -4.45 -3.47 8.21
C GLU A 26 -4.61 -4.53 7.12
N LYS A 27 -4.34 -5.80 7.46
CA LYS A 27 -4.52 -6.93 6.52
C LYS A 27 -5.95 -7.03 5.98
N ARG A 28 -6.96 -6.73 6.81
CA ARG A 28 -8.37 -6.73 6.38
C ARG A 28 -8.62 -5.71 5.27
N TRP A 29 -8.09 -4.50 5.40
CA TRP A 29 -8.28 -3.43 4.42
C TRP A 29 -7.52 -3.68 3.13
N ILE A 30 -6.29 -4.18 3.25
CA ILE A 30 -5.49 -4.63 2.11
C ILE A 30 -6.22 -5.76 1.37
N HIS A 31 -6.69 -6.78 2.06
CA HIS A 31 -7.46 -7.87 1.44
C HIS A 31 -8.76 -7.37 0.78
N ARG A 32 -9.45 -6.39 1.39
CA ARG A 32 -10.64 -5.78 0.79
C ARG A 32 -10.31 -5.13 -0.56
N LEU A 33 -9.21 -4.38 -0.66
CA LEU A 33 -8.77 -3.81 -1.94
C LEU A 33 -8.36 -4.92 -2.92
N MET A 34 -7.48 -5.84 -2.51
CA MET A 34 -6.96 -6.92 -3.35
C MET A 34 -8.07 -7.75 -4.00
N ALA A 35 -9.15 -8.03 -3.27
CA ALA A 35 -10.28 -8.82 -3.73
C ALA A 35 -11.31 -8.03 -4.55
N ALA A 36 -11.25 -6.69 -4.55
CA ALA A 36 -12.23 -5.87 -5.25
C ALA A 36 -12.10 -6.05 -6.77
N PRO A 37 -13.20 -6.27 -7.51
CA PRO A 37 -13.16 -6.26 -8.97
C PRO A 37 -12.69 -4.89 -9.47
N VAL A 38 -11.70 -4.83 -10.36
CA VAL A 38 -11.19 -3.54 -10.87
C VAL A 38 -12.26 -2.75 -11.62
N SER A 39 -13.21 -3.43 -12.27
CA SER A 39 -14.43 -2.82 -12.84
C SER A 39 -15.29 -2.02 -11.85
N GLN A 40 -15.25 -2.34 -10.55
CA GLN A 40 -15.96 -1.56 -9.53
C GLN A 40 -15.26 -0.24 -9.21
N ILE A 41 -13.94 -0.17 -9.41
CA ILE A 41 -13.15 1.06 -9.22
C ILE A 41 -13.18 1.88 -10.53
N ASP A 42 -12.94 1.23 -11.66
CA ASP A 42 -12.94 1.82 -13.00
C ASP A 42 -13.70 0.93 -13.99
N SER A 43 -14.85 1.39 -14.46
CA SER A 43 -15.81 0.59 -15.24
C SER A 43 -15.32 0.16 -16.63
N THR A 44 -14.21 0.71 -17.12
CA THR A 44 -13.60 0.31 -18.40
C THR A 44 -12.69 -0.91 -18.26
N LEU A 45 -12.39 -1.34 -17.03
CA LEU A 45 -11.51 -2.46 -16.74
C LEU A 45 -12.31 -3.76 -16.53
N PRO A 46 -11.66 -4.94 -16.68
CA PRO A 46 -12.33 -6.23 -16.53
C PRO A 46 -12.87 -6.48 -15.10
N ALA A 47 -13.81 -7.41 -14.98
CA ALA A 47 -14.34 -7.84 -13.69
C ALA A 47 -13.42 -8.84 -12.96
N GLN A 48 -12.12 -8.59 -12.93
CA GLN A 48 -11.13 -9.42 -12.21
C GLN A 48 -10.67 -8.74 -10.91
N PRO A 49 -10.20 -9.49 -9.90
CA PRO A 49 -9.67 -8.93 -8.65
C PRO A 49 -8.51 -7.95 -8.89
N PHE A 50 -8.44 -6.88 -8.10
CA PHE A 50 -7.43 -5.84 -8.19
C PHE A 50 -6.00 -6.39 -8.11
N ASP A 51 -5.72 -7.27 -7.15
CA ASP A 51 -4.39 -7.86 -6.99
C ASP A 51 -3.98 -8.67 -8.23
N ALA A 52 -4.89 -9.50 -8.73
CA ALA A 52 -4.63 -10.31 -9.92
C ALA A 52 -4.40 -9.45 -11.17
N TRP A 53 -5.22 -8.41 -11.38
CA TRP A 53 -5.05 -7.46 -12.47
C TRP A 53 -3.70 -6.75 -12.38
N LEU A 54 -3.39 -6.15 -11.23
CA LEU A 54 -2.17 -5.36 -11.08
C LEU A 54 -0.93 -6.23 -11.22
N LYS A 55 -0.90 -7.41 -10.58
CA LYS A 55 0.18 -8.38 -10.76
C LYS A 55 0.37 -8.75 -12.22
N GLY A 56 -0.71 -8.95 -12.97
CA GLY A 56 -0.65 -9.20 -14.41
C GLY A 56 0.09 -8.11 -15.20
N LEU A 57 0.08 -6.87 -14.73
CA LEU A 57 0.77 -5.74 -15.36
C LEU A 57 2.23 -5.59 -14.95
N VAL A 58 2.61 -6.02 -13.73
CA VAL A 58 3.90 -5.68 -13.12
C VAL A 58 4.87 -6.87 -12.98
N ARG A 59 4.52 -8.06 -13.48
CA ARG A 59 5.39 -9.25 -13.38
C ARG A 59 6.80 -8.97 -13.91
N PRO A 60 7.86 -9.48 -13.25
CA PRO A 60 7.86 -10.37 -12.09
C PRO A 60 7.82 -9.66 -10.72
N GLU A 61 7.68 -8.34 -10.68
CA GLU A 61 7.68 -7.57 -9.43
C GLU A 61 6.35 -7.73 -8.68
N GLU A 62 6.40 -7.64 -7.35
CA GLU A 62 5.22 -7.75 -6.49
C GLU A 62 4.78 -6.35 -6.04
N PRO A 63 3.48 -5.99 -6.15
CA PRO A 63 2.97 -4.77 -5.57
C PRO A 63 3.11 -4.75 -4.04
N VAL A 64 3.44 -3.59 -3.49
CA VAL A 64 3.53 -3.34 -2.05
C VAL A 64 2.28 -2.59 -1.60
N TYR A 65 1.68 -3.04 -0.50
CA TYR A 65 0.45 -2.48 0.06
C TYR A 65 0.67 -1.94 1.47
N GLU A 66 0.15 -0.75 1.75
CA GLU A 66 0.23 -0.10 3.06
C GLU A 66 -1.08 0.61 3.39
N VAL A 67 -1.52 0.56 4.65
CA VAL A 67 -2.70 1.29 5.10
C VAL A 67 -2.27 2.63 5.69
N ASN A 68 -2.94 3.72 5.32
CA ASN A 68 -2.72 5.04 5.89
C ASN A 68 -4.03 5.84 5.96
N ASP A 69 -3.92 7.10 6.35
CA ASP A 69 -5.03 8.04 6.55
C ASP A 69 -5.18 9.05 5.41
N CYS A 70 -4.71 8.68 4.21
CA CYS A 70 -4.78 9.51 3.01
C CYS A 70 -4.06 10.86 3.12
N GLY A 71 -3.23 11.07 4.15
CA GLY A 71 -2.55 12.35 4.42
C GLY A 71 -3.42 13.38 5.14
N GLU A 72 -4.60 12.98 5.63
CA GLU A 72 -5.57 13.91 6.23
C GLU A 72 -5.27 14.23 7.70
N ARG A 73 -4.39 13.46 8.36
CA ARG A 73 -4.05 13.70 9.77
C ARG A 73 -2.79 14.51 9.93
N ASN A 74 -2.84 15.40 10.90
CA ASN A 74 -1.72 16.16 11.42
C ASN A 74 -1.32 15.71 12.85
N GLY A 75 -2.10 14.82 13.46
CA GLY A 75 -1.81 14.23 14.78
C GLY A 75 -2.15 15.14 15.96
N SER A 76 -2.86 16.24 15.75
CA SER A 76 -3.22 17.18 16.81
C SER A 76 -4.28 16.60 17.76
N PRO A 77 -4.31 17.06 19.03
CA PRO A 77 -5.31 16.58 19.99
C PRO A 77 -6.77 16.86 19.60
N ASP A 78 -7.04 17.87 18.78
CA ASP A 78 -8.41 18.21 18.33
C ASP A 78 -8.95 17.24 17.27
N GLU A 79 -8.13 16.32 16.74
CA GLU A 79 -8.60 15.23 15.87
C GLU A 79 -9.44 14.17 16.62
N ARG A 80 -9.35 14.14 17.95
CA ARG A 80 -10.00 13.12 18.78
C ARG A 80 -11.52 13.11 18.59
N GLY A 81 -12.04 11.96 18.18
CA GLY A 81 -13.46 11.75 17.91
C GLY A 81 -13.91 12.22 16.52
N LYS A 82 -13.02 12.75 15.69
CA LYS A 82 -13.30 13.02 14.27
C LYS A 82 -13.13 11.75 13.45
N GLU A 83 -13.87 11.68 12.35
CA GLU A 83 -13.80 10.61 11.36
C GLU A 83 -12.87 11.03 10.23
N PHE A 84 -12.01 10.11 9.79
CA PHE A 84 -11.05 10.29 8.70
C PHE A 84 -11.18 9.17 7.69
N PRO A 85 -10.80 9.40 6.42
CA PRO A 85 -10.72 8.33 5.44
C PRO A 85 -9.61 7.34 5.81
N LEU A 86 -9.84 6.08 5.48
CA LEU A 86 -8.89 4.99 5.60
C LEU A 86 -8.49 4.58 4.19
N CYS A 87 -7.21 4.73 3.88
CA CYS A 87 -6.65 4.47 2.58
C CYS A 87 -5.77 3.22 2.56
N VAL A 88 -5.67 2.60 1.38
CA VAL A 88 -4.61 1.65 1.05
C VAL A 88 -3.76 2.26 -0.07
N ASN A 89 -2.49 2.50 0.22
CA ASN A 89 -1.49 2.82 -0.78
C ASN A 89 -0.96 1.54 -1.42
N VAL A 90 -0.75 1.59 -2.73
CA VAL A 90 -0.21 0.52 -3.55
C VAL A 90 0.94 1.09 -4.37
N THR A 91 2.14 0.57 -4.14
CA THR A 91 3.32 0.91 -4.94
C THR A 91 3.70 -0.30 -5.79
N ALA A 92 3.86 -0.10 -7.09
CA ALA A 92 4.24 -1.19 -8.00
C ALA A 92 5.18 -0.68 -9.10
N LYS A 93 6.24 -1.43 -9.40
CA LYS A 93 7.12 -1.13 -10.54
C LYS A 93 6.44 -1.61 -11.83
N ILE A 94 6.02 -0.67 -12.67
CA ILE A 94 5.35 -0.97 -13.94
C ILE A 94 6.36 -1.22 -15.07
N SER A 95 7.57 -0.68 -14.94
CA SER A 95 8.69 -1.04 -15.80
C SER A 95 10.01 -0.82 -15.07
N SER A 96 11.14 -1.16 -15.69
CA SER A 96 12.47 -0.91 -15.14
C SER A 96 12.72 0.56 -14.75
N LEU A 97 12.03 1.50 -15.41
CA LEU A 97 12.21 2.94 -15.18
C LEU A 97 11.03 3.61 -14.49
N ARG A 98 9.89 2.93 -14.37
CA ARG A 98 8.64 3.54 -13.87
C ARG A 98 8.03 2.76 -12.73
N LYS A 99 7.54 3.49 -11.72
CA LYS A 99 6.68 2.96 -10.66
C LYS A 99 5.34 3.69 -10.67
N ALA A 100 4.27 2.99 -10.33
CA ALA A 100 3.03 3.60 -9.92
C ALA A 100 2.95 3.67 -8.41
N ASP A 101 2.40 4.79 -7.93
CA ASP A 101 1.96 4.99 -6.56
C ASP A 101 0.46 5.33 -6.62
N LEU A 102 -0.38 4.43 -6.11
CA LEU A 102 -1.84 4.52 -6.17
C LEU A 102 -2.41 4.49 -4.76
N THR A 103 -3.32 5.39 -4.42
CA THR A 103 -3.98 5.47 -3.12
C THR A 103 -5.47 5.28 -3.30
N PHE A 104 -6.05 4.34 -2.54
CA PHE A 104 -7.48 4.04 -2.61
C PHE A 104 -8.16 4.30 -1.28
N VAL A 105 -9.29 5.02 -1.28
CA VAL A 105 -10.18 5.05 -0.10
C VAL A 105 -10.91 3.72 -0.01
N VAL A 106 -10.74 3.01 1.11
CA VAL A 106 -11.38 1.70 1.33
C VAL A 106 -12.35 1.71 2.52
N GLY A 107 -12.29 2.74 3.35
CA GLY A 107 -13.08 2.88 4.56
C GLY A 107 -12.95 4.25 5.20
N THR A 108 -13.51 4.35 6.40
CA THR A 108 -13.31 5.45 7.34
C THR A 108 -12.91 4.89 8.70
N TYR A 109 -12.33 5.74 9.54
CA TYR A 109 -12.13 5.43 10.94
C TYR A 109 -12.30 6.65 11.83
N VAL A 110 -12.73 6.42 13.07
CA VAL A 110 -12.86 7.47 14.08
C VAL A 110 -11.64 7.44 15.00
N VAL A 111 -10.96 8.59 15.14
CA VAL A 111 -9.83 8.73 16.06
C VAL A 111 -10.34 8.56 17.50
N PRO A 112 -9.79 7.64 18.30
CA PRO A 112 -10.24 7.43 19.66
C PRO A 112 -10.08 8.68 20.54
N ARG A 113 -11.12 9.05 21.30
CA ARG A 113 -11.00 10.10 22.34
C ARG A 113 -10.03 9.73 23.46
N ASN A 114 -9.82 8.43 23.66
CA ASN A 114 -8.92 7.86 24.66
C ASN A 114 -8.00 6.84 23.98
N SER A 115 -6.68 6.97 24.18
CA SER A 115 -5.65 6.11 23.57
C SER A 115 -5.77 4.63 23.95
N LYS A 116 -6.52 4.29 24.98
CA LYS A 116 -6.79 2.89 25.38
C LYS A 116 -7.88 2.21 24.52
N ARG A 117 -8.64 2.97 23.73
CA ARG A 117 -9.69 2.41 22.86
C ARG A 117 -9.14 2.19 21.45
N LYS A 118 -9.59 1.12 20.80
CA LYS A 118 -9.33 0.89 19.36
C LYS A 118 -10.09 1.89 18.52
N ALA A 119 -9.54 2.27 17.37
CA ALA A 119 -10.25 3.04 16.36
C ALA A 119 -11.50 2.28 15.91
N GLN A 120 -12.60 3.00 15.71
CA GLN A 120 -13.80 2.43 15.12
C GLN A 120 -13.69 2.61 13.61
N GLU A 121 -13.54 1.51 12.88
CA GLU A 121 -13.39 1.52 11.43
C GLU A 121 -14.66 1.04 10.74
N LYS A 122 -15.00 1.63 9.58
CA LYS A 122 -16.17 1.27 8.77
C LYS A 122 -15.78 1.17 7.30
N PRO A 123 -16.28 0.17 6.55
CA PRO A 123 -15.98 0.06 5.13
C PRO A 123 -16.69 1.16 4.35
N ALA A 124 -16.02 1.70 3.35
CA ALA A 124 -16.65 2.61 2.39
C ALA A 124 -17.63 1.81 1.52
N ALA A 125 -18.72 2.46 1.10
CA ALA A 125 -19.71 1.84 0.23
C ALA A 125 -19.10 1.41 -1.11
N LYS A 126 -18.15 2.20 -1.61
CA LYS A 126 -17.36 1.95 -2.81
C LYS A 126 -15.87 2.17 -2.50
N ILE A 127 -15.00 1.42 -3.17
CA ILE A 127 -13.57 1.69 -3.20
C ILE A 127 -13.29 2.67 -4.33
N GLU A 128 -12.55 3.73 -4.04
CA GLU A 128 -12.30 4.82 -4.99
C GLU A 128 -10.81 5.11 -5.07
N LEU A 129 -10.31 5.36 -6.29
CA LEU A 129 -8.96 5.89 -6.49
C LEU A 129 -8.94 7.34 -5.99
N PHE A 130 -8.25 7.58 -4.88
CA PHE A 130 -8.11 8.89 -4.28
C PHE A 130 -7.00 9.70 -4.95
N TYR A 131 -5.87 9.04 -5.18
CA TYR A 131 -4.69 9.63 -5.80
C TYR A 131 -3.98 8.56 -6.63
N GLY A 132 -3.38 8.96 -7.74
CA GLY A 132 -2.54 8.06 -8.51
C GLY A 132 -1.50 8.83 -9.30
N GLU A 133 -0.31 8.24 -9.39
CA GLU A 133 0.76 8.73 -10.24
C GLU A 133 1.61 7.61 -10.81
N VAL A 134 2.24 7.89 -11.96
CA VAL A 134 3.34 7.10 -12.52
C VAL A 134 4.58 7.97 -12.61
N GLY A 135 5.56 7.67 -11.76
CA GLY A 135 6.81 8.41 -11.64
C GLY A 135 8.02 7.57 -12.05
N PRO A 136 9.22 8.15 -12.00
CA PRO A 136 10.44 7.37 -12.15
C PRO A 136 10.63 6.40 -10.97
N SER A 137 11.14 5.21 -11.25
CA SER A 137 11.52 4.24 -10.19
C SER A 137 12.71 4.72 -9.36
N ASP A 138 13.64 5.44 -9.99
CA ASP A 138 14.74 6.13 -9.29
C ASP A 138 14.32 7.56 -8.96
N PRO A 139 14.24 7.95 -7.66
CA PRO A 139 13.86 9.31 -7.27
C PRO A 139 14.85 10.39 -7.72
N ARG A 140 16.06 10.02 -8.18
CA ARG A 140 17.06 10.96 -8.72
C ARG A 140 16.85 11.23 -10.22
N SER A 141 16.01 10.46 -10.87
CA SER A 141 15.68 10.63 -12.29
C SER A 141 14.93 11.93 -12.52
N LYS A 142 15.24 12.62 -13.63
CA LYS A 142 14.53 13.83 -14.07
C LYS A 142 13.31 13.54 -14.96
N GLN A 143 12.92 12.27 -15.09
CA GLN A 143 11.74 11.92 -15.87
C GLN A 143 10.48 12.49 -15.22
N PRO A 144 9.51 12.98 -16.01
CA PRO A 144 8.30 13.60 -15.47
C PRO A 144 7.43 12.56 -14.77
N THR A 145 6.79 12.97 -13.66
CA THR A 145 5.72 12.20 -13.02
C THR A 145 4.39 12.55 -13.67
N MET A 146 3.61 11.52 -14.00
CA MET A 146 2.30 11.66 -14.64
C MET A 146 1.20 11.34 -13.64
N LYS A 147 0.16 12.16 -13.59
CA LYS A 147 -1.03 11.86 -12.80
C LYS A 147 -1.84 10.72 -13.45
N VAL A 148 -2.44 9.90 -12.60
CA VAL A 148 -3.37 8.82 -12.96
C VAL A 148 -4.72 9.22 -12.38
N GLU A 149 -5.64 9.65 -13.25
CA GLU A 149 -6.99 10.04 -12.83
C GLU A 149 -7.94 8.85 -12.83
N ARG A 150 -7.66 7.86 -13.68
CA ARG A 150 -8.40 6.60 -13.78
C ARG A 150 -7.44 5.42 -13.72
N LEU A 151 -7.90 4.31 -13.17
CA LEU A 151 -7.06 3.13 -13.05
C LEU A 151 -6.62 2.59 -14.43
N SER A 152 -7.44 2.78 -15.47
CA SER A 152 -7.06 2.47 -16.86
C SER A 152 -5.91 3.32 -17.40
N ASP A 153 -5.63 4.50 -16.85
CA ASP A 153 -4.51 5.34 -17.30
C ASP A 153 -3.15 4.69 -17.05
N VAL A 154 -3.08 3.80 -16.05
CA VAL A 154 -1.87 3.01 -15.74
C VAL A 154 -1.43 2.20 -16.95
N LEU A 155 -2.37 1.69 -17.75
CA LEU A 155 -2.11 0.85 -18.92
C LEU A 155 -1.29 1.56 -20.00
N LYS A 156 -1.31 2.90 -20.04
CA LYS A 156 -0.51 3.71 -20.98
C LYS A 156 1.00 3.56 -20.73
N TYR A 157 1.40 3.09 -19.56
CA TYR A 157 2.78 3.05 -19.09
C TYR A 157 3.32 1.63 -18.89
N VAL A 158 2.47 0.62 -19.04
CA VAL A 158 2.86 -0.79 -19.04
C VAL A 158 3.61 -1.07 -20.34
N LYS A 159 4.82 -1.64 -20.25
CA LYS A 159 5.54 -2.09 -21.45
C LYS A 159 4.88 -3.39 -21.95
N ASN A 160 4.53 -3.43 -23.23
CA ASN A 160 4.28 -4.70 -23.94
C ASN A 160 5.60 -5.46 -24.11
#